data_AF-A0A6P7YES7-F1
#
_entry.id   AF-A0A6P7YES7-F1
#
_cell.length_a   1.000
_cell.length_b   1.000
_cell.length_c   1.000
_cell.angle_alpha   90.00
_cell.angle_beta   90.00
_cell.angle_gamma   90.00
#
_symmetry.space_group_name_H-M   'P 1'
#
loop_
_entity.id
_entity.type
_entity.pdbx_description
1 polymer ?
#
loop_
_entity_poly.entity_id
_entity_poly.type
_entity_poly.pdbx_seq_one_letter_code
_entity_poly.pdbx_strand_id
1 'polypeptide(L)'
;MAKNPFLMPPDVDFFVLRDHEREKRQADLEVQKALKIHEKMTKCQIKAKLDGIRKEVRKEIQKGDNESQREEETSRDMESPDSAAWKLAVTKDHPAAETLLEYTKKKREMFYLQYALFVKRNEIQKMETIAVREETKLEKAEQFLEEDAAMFDEFLKENDRCSVEAIKIADKETKRKMDKMAEIKKLSAQVMNIKSDIAKHEEILNEYMMLQEFLFKLSPPEWQEKHRKKPKEAKSSQSSGKEKNNLEAKLTKSSSVTGRSDSRSSSQHLHRWDSASSSTKRSTSKIAPGKKMSEASQHLVPVQSVQQVLQEEDEDSALYFTDPKQLLKIFTELEEQNLSLIQNSQDIEESLEEIKHNFVFTKEKMEKEIKQLRELTSCMKACIATEEEKSAELQLKSQVFSFEQKSEEDQDSMLKALHRKVKDVYQSCLGDDQAKLTTLQMLMYIETQMEDLLDKIETIPSKKLEVAEKLKDKERRVRLREEKMRQQKIHQEERLRRAMERAQADAKKTTGRRLVFRSDPPATKPRIEKDEDTIEKEKEEAAYFFSQ
;
A
#
# COMPACT_ATOMS: atom_id res chain seq x y z
N MET A 1 85.09 -68.12 28.82
CA MET A 1 84.23 -66.96 28.49
C MET A 1 84.10 -66.11 29.74
N ALA A 2 84.80 -64.98 29.79
CA ALA A 2 84.79 -64.06 30.93
C ALA A 2 83.48 -63.25 30.92
N LYS A 3 82.76 -63.21 32.05
CA LYS A 3 81.56 -62.39 32.21
C LYS A 3 81.93 -60.91 32.17
N ASN A 4 81.26 -60.15 31.31
CA ASN A 4 81.46 -58.72 31.12
C ASN A 4 81.15 -57.95 32.43
N PRO A 5 82.11 -57.20 33.00
CA PRO A 5 81.91 -56.46 34.24
C PRO A 5 80.99 -55.22 34.11
N PHE A 6 80.56 -54.87 32.89
CA PHE A 6 79.65 -53.74 32.61
C PHE A 6 78.22 -54.17 32.30
N LEU A 7 77.88 -55.46 32.44
CA LEU A 7 76.48 -55.90 32.37
C LEU A 7 75.83 -55.76 33.74
N MET A 8 74.88 -54.83 33.83
CA MET A 8 74.06 -54.63 35.01
C MET A 8 73.29 -55.92 35.33
N PRO A 9 73.30 -56.41 36.59
CA PRO A 9 72.56 -57.61 36.97
C PRO A 9 71.08 -57.50 36.60
N PRO A 10 70.45 -58.54 36.02
CA PRO A 10 69.05 -58.49 35.56
C PRO A 10 68.04 -58.24 36.69
N ASP A 11 68.46 -58.41 37.96
CA ASP A 11 67.62 -58.23 39.14
C ASP A 11 67.60 -56.77 39.65
N VAL A 12 68.28 -55.84 38.99
CA VAL A 12 68.32 -54.42 39.39
C VAL A 12 67.78 -53.55 38.25
N ASP A 13 66.49 -53.25 38.33
CA ASP A 13 65.82 -52.39 37.36
C ASP A 13 66.29 -50.93 37.50
N PHE A 14 66.92 -50.41 36.44
CA PHE A 14 67.44 -49.03 36.37
C PHE A 14 66.35 -47.99 36.69
N PHE A 15 65.11 -48.27 36.29
CA PHE A 15 63.99 -47.37 36.57
C PHE A 15 63.66 -47.33 38.06
N VAL A 16 63.74 -48.47 38.76
CA VAL A 16 63.52 -48.55 40.22
C VAL A 16 64.62 -47.84 40.99
N LEU A 17 65.89 -47.97 40.58
CA LEU A 17 66.98 -47.21 41.21
C LEU A 17 66.81 -45.70 41.01
N ARG A 18 66.36 -45.27 39.83
CA ARG A 18 66.09 -43.86 39.52
C ARG A 18 64.88 -43.33 40.28
N ASP A 19 63.88 -44.17 40.50
CA ASP A 19 62.70 -43.85 41.30
C ASP A 19 63.04 -43.74 42.78
N HIS A 20 63.78 -44.71 43.31
CA HIS A 20 64.30 -44.66 44.68
C HIS A 20 65.23 -43.44 44.90
N GLU A 21 66.05 -43.07 43.91
CA GLU A 21 66.85 -41.84 43.98
C GLU A 21 65.99 -40.57 43.93
N ARG A 22 64.89 -40.57 43.16
CA ARG A 22 63.91 -39.49 43.16
C ARG A 22 63.19 -39.37 44.50
N GLU A 23 62.73 -40.48 45.06
CA GLU A 23 62.09 -40.53 46.38
C GLU A 23 63.04 -40.05 47.46
N LYS A 24 64.30 -40.51 47.45
CA LYS A 24 65.32 -40.03 48.40
C LYS A 24 65.57 -38.53 48.27
N ARG A 25 65.63 -38.01 47.04
CA ARG A 25 65.79 -36.56 46.78
C ARG A 25 64.56 -35.76 47.23
N GLN A 26 63.36 -36.32 47.10
CA GLN A 26 62.13 -35.72 47.61
C GLN A 26 62.08 -35.73 49.14
N ALA A 27 62.46 -36.84 49.78
CA ALA A 27 62.57 -36.95 51.23
C ALA A 27 63.61 -35.95 51.78
N ASP A 28 64.77 -35.81 51.13
CA ASP A 28 65.78 -34.82 51.51
C ASP A 28 65.24 -33.38 51.40
N LEU A 29 64.42 -33.08 50.39
CA LEU A 29 63.75 -31.78 50.25
C LEU A 29 62.69 -31.56 51.33
N GLU A 30 61.96 -32.58 51.74
CA GLU A 30 61.00 -32.51 52.84
C GLU A 30 61.67 -32.27 54.19
N VAL A 31 62.77 -32.98 54.46
CA VAL A 31 63.62 -32.74 55.63
C VAL A 31 64.18 -31.31 55.59
N GLN A 32 64.64 -30.83 54.43
CA GLN A 32 65.09 -29.45 54.27
C GLN A 32 63.97 -28.41 54.40
N LYS A 33 62.71 -28.74 54.11
CA LYS A 33 61.57 -27.85 54.36
C LYS A 33 61.27 -27.73 55.85
N ALA A 34 61.44 -28.82 56.62
CA ALA A 34 61.18 -28.87 58.06
C ALA A 34 62.23 -28.12 58.92
N LEU A 35 63.45 -27.93 58.41
CA LEU A 35 64.52 -27.20 59.11
C LEU A 35 64.30 -25.69 59.11
N LYS A 36 64.69 -25.03 60.22
CA LYS A 36 64.63 -23.57 60.33
C LYS A 36 65.71 -22.93 59.45
N ILE A 37 65.48 -21.69 59.02
CA ILE A 37 66.34 -21.01 58.01
C ILE A 37 67.82 -20.98 58.40
N HIS A 38 68.16 -20.85 59.70
CA HIS A 38 69.54 -20.83 60.19
C HIS A 38 70.20 -22.22 60.27
N GLU A 39 69.42 -23.30 60.21
CA GLU A 39 69.89 -24.69 60.22
C GLU A 39 70.10 -25.24 58.80
N LYS A 40 69.54 -24.56 57.78
CA LYS A 40 69.76 -24.92 56.37
C LYS A 40 71.18 -24.53 55.97
N MET A 41 72.04 -25.55 55.83
CA MET A 41 73.40 -25.36 55.35
C MET A 41 73.38 -24.69 53.97
N THR A 42 73.98 -23.50 53.85
CA THR A 42 74.06 -22.79 52.57
C THR A 42 74.94 -23.60 51.60
N LYS A 43 74.71 -23.52 50.29
CA LYS A 43 75.53 -24.23 49.27
C LYS A 43 77.05 -24.01 49.46
N CYS A 44 77.47 -22.85 49.99
CA CYS A 44 78.86 -22.58 50.37
C CYS A 44 79.35 -23.39 51.57
N GLN A 45 78.52 -23.65 52.59
CA GLN A 45 78.88 -24.49 53.73
C GLN A 45 78.94 -25.98 53.36
N ILE A 46 78.05 -26.43 52.46
CA ILE A 46 78.07 -27.81 51.92
C ILE A 46 79.32 -28.02 51.06
N LYS A 47 79.65 -27.06 50.18
CA LYS A 47 80.92 -27.07 49.43
C LYS A 47 82.13 -27.04 50.37
N ALA A 48 82.12 -26.21 51.42
CA ALA A 48 83.21 -26.13 52.39
C ALA A 48 83.39 -27.44 53.19
N LYS A 49 82.29 -28.14 53.55
CA LYS A 49 82.36 -29.46 54.19
C LYS A 49 82.90 -30.53 53.24
N LEU A 50 82.42 -30.56 51.98
CA LEU A 50 82.92 -31.50 50.97
C LEU A 50 84.39 -31.21 50.60
N ASP A 51 84.79 -29.95 50.52
CA ASP A 51 86.19 -29.54 50.33
C ASP A 51 87.02 -29.85 51.57
N GLY A 52 86.45 -29.77 52.78
CA GLY A 52 87.09 -30.21 54.02
C GLY A 52 87.38 -31.71 54.01
N ILE A 53 86.40 -32.54 53.64
CA ILE A 53 86.57 -34.00 53.49
C ILE A 53 87.57 -34.31 52.38
N ARG A 54 87.51 -33.63 51.23
CA ARG A 54 88.48 -33.79 50.13
C ARG A 54 89.89 -33.36 50.54
N LYS A 55 90.03 -32.31 51.36
CA LYS A 55 91.31 -31.86 51.91
C LYS A 55 91.86 -32.83 52.95
N GLU A 56 91.00 -33.43 53.77
CA GLU A 56 91.40 -34.44 54.75
C GLU A 56 91.85 -35.74 54.07
N VAL A 57 91.09 -36.20 53.06
CA VAL A 57 91.49 -37.34 52.21
C VAL A 57 92.78 -37.03 51.44
N ARG A 58 92.94 -35.81 50.92
CA ARG A 58 94.20 -35.38 50.28
C ARG A 58 95.35 -35.33 51.28
N LYS A 59 95.12 -34.91 52.53
CA LYS A 59 96.14 -34.91 53.60
C LYS A 59 96.51 -36.32 54.04
N GLU A 60 95.57 -37.26 54.09
CA GLU A 60 95.83 -38.68 54.36
C GLU A 60 96.63 -39.31 53.22
N ILE A 61 96.26 -39.06 51.97
CA ILE A 61 97.03 -39.51 50.78
C ILE A 61 98.43 -38.88 50.78
N GLN A 62 98.55 -37.61 51.12
CA GLN A 62 99.83 -36.89 51.13
C GLN A 62 100.70 -37.21 52.36
N LYS A 63 100.10 -37.67 53.47
CA LYS A 63 100.81 -38.29 54.60
C LYS A 63 101.30 -39.70 54.23
N GLY A 64 100.49 -40.48 53.53
CA GLY A 64 100.89 -41.78 52.99
C GLY A 64 102.00 -41.67 51.95
N ASP A 65 101.94 -40.65 51.07
CA ASP A 65 103.01 -40.35 50.11
C ASP A 65 104.26 -39.78 50.80
N ASN A 66 104.13 -38.96 51.85
CA ASN A 66 105.28 -38.47 52.62
C ASN A 66 105.93 -39.57 53.49
N GLU A 67 105.17 -40.51 54.05
CA GLU A 67 105.74 -41.70 54.73
C GLU A 67 106.40 -42.62 53.70
N SER A 68 105.79 -42.82 52.53
CA SER A 68 106.38 -43.61 51.44
C SER A 68 107.62 -42.94 50.82
N GLN A 69 107.66 -41.61 50.71
CA GLN A 69 108.81 -40.84 50.24
C GLN A 69 109.92 -40.78 51.30
N ARG A 70 109.60 -40.72 52.59
CA ARG A 70 110.59 -40.75 53.67
C ARG A 70 111.20 -42.13 53.85
N GLU A 71 110.43 -43.19 53.61
CA GLU A 71 110.92 -44.57 53.51
C GLU A 71 111.70 -44.82 52.21
N GLU A 72 111.33 -44.24 51.07
CA GLU A 72 112.13 -44.32 49.83
C GLU A 72 113.43 -43.50 49.88
N GLU A 73 113.45 -42.32 50.53
CA GLU A 73 114.68 -41.51 50.69
C GLU A 73 115.64 -42.13 51.71
N THR A 74 115.15 -42.75 52.79
CA THR A 74 116.02 -43.53 53.70
C THR A 74 116.48 -44.87 53.13
N SER A 75 115.83 -45.37 52.06
CA SER A 75 116.24 -46.58 51.33
C SER A 75 117.20 -46.30 50.16
N ARG A 76 117.20 -45.08 49.61
CA ARG A 76 118.07 -44.66 48.49
C ARG A 76 119.49 -44.28 48.93
N ASP A 77 119.72 -44.09 50.24
CA ASP A 77 121.05 -43.92 50.83
C ASP A 77 121.75 -45.25 51.18
N MET A 78 121.31 -46.37 50.59
CA MET A 78 122.10 -47.60 50.57
C MET A 78 123.10 -47.53 49.42
N GLU A 79 124.34 -47.21 49.78
CA GLU A 79 125.49 -47.01 48.90
C GLU A 79 125.48 -47.93 47.66
N SER A 80 125.64 -47.32 46.49
CA SER A 80 125.84 -48.00 45.22
C SER A 80 126.84 -49.17 45.37
N PRO A 81 126.57 -50.38 44.82
CA PRO A 81 127.47 -51.52 44.88
C PRO A 81 128.88 -51.25 44.34
N ASP A 82 129.07 -50.15 43.60
CA ASP A 82 130.34 -49.71 43.05
C ASP A 82 131.15 -48.73 43.92
N SER A 83 130.59 -48.24 45.03
CA SER A 83 131.30 -47.37 45.98
C SER A 83 132.43 -48.14 46.68
N ALA A 84 133.61 -47.52 46.76
CA ALA A 84 134.75 -48.07 47.51
C ALA A 84 134.41 -48.30 49.00
N ALA A 85 133.49 -47.51 49.57
CA ALA A 85 133.01 -47.68 50.94
C ALA A 85 132.22 -48.98 51.12
N TRP A 86 131.29 -49.30 50.21
CA TRP A 86 130.50 -50.54 50.24
C TRP A 86 131.38 -51.77 50.00
N LYS A 87 132.33 -51.69 49.06
CA LYS A 87 133.33 -52.75 48.81
C LYS A 87 134.28 -52.96 50.00
N LEU A 88 134.66 -51.91 50.74
CA LEU A 88 135.42 -52.02 51.99
C LEU A 88 134.58 -52.53 53.17
N ALA A 89 133.29 -52.22 53.25
CA ALA A 89 132.39 -52.70 54.30
C ALA A 89 132.08 -54.19 54.14
N VAL A 90 131.85 -54.67 52.90
CA VAL A 90 131.56 -56.09 52.63
C VAL A 90 132.80 -56.99 52.81
N THR A 91 134.01 -56.45 52.68
CA THR A 91 135.27 -57.22 52.80
C THR A 91 135.88 -57.21 54.21
N LYS A 92 135.44 -56.33 55.11
CA LYS A 92 135.99 -56.22 56.49
C LYS A 92 135.43 -57.24 57.49
N ASP A 93 134.28 -57.85 57.23
CA ASP A 93 133.59 -58.73 58.20
C ASP A 93 133.42 -60.19 57.74
N HIS A 94 134.44 -60.82 57.13
CA HIS A 94 134.45 -62.28 56.90
C HIS A 94 135.71 -62.95 57.47
N PRO A 95 135.72 -63.36 58.75
CA PRO A 95 136.59 -64.43 59.22
C PRO A 95 135.93 -65.80 58.99
N ALA A 96 136.74 -66.80 58.66
CA ALA A 96 136.40 -68.21 58.43
C ALA A 96 135.92 -68.58 57.01
N ALA A 97 136.60 -69.58 56.44
CA ALA A 97 136.42 -70.08 55.09
C ALA A 97 135.00 -70.62 54.88
N GLU A 98 134.20 -69.91 54.07
CA GLU A 98 132.92 -70.43 53.56
C GLU A 98 133.18 -71.76 52.82
N THR A 99 132.37 -72.78 53.12
CA THR A 99 132.44 -74.03 52.38
C THR A 99 131.97 -73.77 50.95
N LEU A 100 132.68 -74.28 49.94
CA LEU A 100 132.38 -74.04 48.50
C LEU A 100 130.89 -74.19 48.14
N LEU A 101 130.16 -75.06 48.84
CA LEU A 101 128.72 -75.26 48.71
C LEU A 101 127.88 -74.03 49.09
N GLU A 102 128.21 -73.33 50.18
CA GLU A 102 127.49 -72.13 50.62
C GLU A 102 127.76 -70.94 49.68
N TYR A 103 129.00 -70.78 49.24
CA TYR A 103 129.36 -69.79 48.20
C TYR A 103 128.57 -70.05 46.91
N THR A 104 128.51 -71.32 46.48
CA THR A 104 127.74 -71.73 45.29
C THR A 104 126.24 -71.46 45.48
N LYS A 105 125.69 -71.69 46.67
CA LYS A 105 124.29 -71.41 47.01
C LYS A 105 123.98 -69.91 46.98
N LYS A 106 124.79 -69.08 47.65
CA LYS A 106 124.67 -67.61 47.63
C LYS A 106 124.78 -67.05 46.21
N LYS A 107 125.70 -67.58 45.38
CA LYS A 107 125.81 -67.19 43.96
C LYS A 107 124.58 -67.57 43.15
N ARG A 108 124.00 -68.77 43.36
CA ARG A 108 122.74 -69.17 42.71
C ARG A 108 121.57 -68.30 43.14
N GLU A 109 121.45 -68.00 44.42
CA GLU A 109 120.42 -67.09 44.95
C GLU A 109 120.57 -65.68 44.37
N MET A 110 121.81 -65.17 44.27
CA MET A 110 122.12 -63.90 43.63
C MET A 110 121.71 -63.90 42.14
N PHE A 111 122.04 -64.95 41.37
CA PHE A 111 121.62 -65.06 39.97
C PHE A 111 120.10 -65.19 39.83
N TYR A 112 119.43 -65.91 40.73
CA TYR A 112 117.97 -66.03 40.72
C TYR A 112 117.29 -64.69 41.00
N LEU A 113 117.77 -63.93 41.99
CA LEU A 113 117.30 -62.58 42.27
C LEU A 113 117.56 -61.63 41.09
N GLN A 114 118.75 -61.69 40.48
CA GLN A 114 119.08 -60.92 39.28
C GLN A 114 118.16 -61.27 38.10
N TYR A 115 117.90 -62.56 37.88
CA TYR A 115 116.97 -63.02 36.85
C TYR A 115 115.53 -62.57 37.14
N ALA A 116 115.06 -62.70 38.38
CA ALA A 116 113.73 -62.26 38.80
C ALA A 116 113.57 -60.74 38.63
N LEU A 117 114.56 -59.94 39.03
CA LEU A 117 114.58 -58.50 38.82
C LEU A 117 114.61 -58.15 37.33
N PHE A 118 115.38 -58.88 36.51
CA PHE A 118 115.42 -58.68 35.06
C PHE A 118 114.05 -58.96 34.41
N VAL A 119 113.40 -60.08 34.77
CA VAL A 119 112.05 -60.42 34.28
C VAL A 119 111.03 -59.37 34.73
N LYS A 120 111.08 -58.92 35.99
CA LYS A 120 110.17 -57.88 36.50
C LYS A 120 110.38 -56.53 35.82
N ARG A 121 111.63 -56.10 35.62
CA ARG A 121 111.95 -54.88 34.89
C ARG A 121 111.45 -54.93 33.45
N ASN A 122 111.66 -56.05 32.75
CA ASN A 122 111.14 -56.23 31.39
C ASN A 122 109.61 -56.22 31.35
N GLU A 123 108.94 -56.84 32.32
CA GLU A 123 107.47 -56.81 32.38
C GLU A 123 106.94 -55.41 32.71
N ILE A 124 107.61 -54.67 33.60
CA ILE A 124 107.28 -53.25 33.89
C ILE A 124 107.43 -52.42 32.62
N GLN A 125 108.56 -52.51 31.91
CA GLN A 125 108.78 -51.79 30.66
C GLN A 125 107.72 -52.13 29.61
N LYS A 126 107.32 -53.41 29.51
CA LYS A 126 106.23 -53.82 28.61
C LYS A 126 104.90 -53.18 29.01
N MET A 127 104.54 -53.19 30.29
CA MET A 127 103.32 -52.53 30.78
C MET A 127 103.36 -51.02 30.59
N GLU A 128 104.50 -50.37 30.79
CA GLU A 128 104.72 -48.95 30.50
C GLU A 128 104.50 -48.66 29.01
N THR A 129 105.06 -49.47 28.10
CA THR A 129 104.85 -49.28 26.66
C THR A 129 103.38 -49.47 26.24
N ILE A 130 102.63 -50.33 26.94
CA ILE A 130 101.19 -50.52 26.71
C ILE A 130 100.43 -49.32 27.28
N ALA A 131 100.74 -48.87 28.49
CA ALA A 131 100.12 -47.72 29.14
C ALA A 131 100.28 -46.44 28.30
N VAL A 132 101.50 -46.13 27.85
CA VAL A 132 101.76 -44.98 26.95
C VAL A 132 101.00 -45.11 25.63
N ARG A 133 100.91 -46.31 25.06
CA ARG A 133 100.13 -46.52 23.83
C ARG A 133 98.62 -46.31 24.06
N GLU A 134 98.08 -46.72 25.20
CA GLU A 134 96.66 -46.48 25.53
C GLU A 134 96.41 -45.02 25.89
N GLU A 135 97.31 -44.36 26.63
CA GLU A 135 97.23 -42.93 26.96
C GLU A 135 97.22 -42.07 25.69
N THR A 136 98.14 -42.33 24.75
CA THR A 136 98.16 -41.62 23.46
C THR A 136 96.93 -41.89 22.58
N LYS A 137 96.23 -43.03 22.75
CA LYS A 137 94.94 -43.26 22.08
C LYS A 137 93.82 -42.48 22.75
N LEU A 138 93.80 -42.44 24.09
CA LEU A 138 92.82 -41.67 24.85
C LEU A 138 92.97 -40.18 24.59
N GLU A 139 94.19 -39.65 24.57
CA GLU A 139 94.47 -38.25 24.27
C GLU A 139 93.97 -37.88 22.86
N LYS A 140 94.19 -38.74 21.86
CA LYS A 140 93.63 -38.53 20.51
C LYS A 140 92.10 -38.57 20.50
N ALA A 141 91.49 -39.48 21.25
CA ALA A 141 90.04 -39.55 21.35
C ALA A 141 89.44 -38.33 22.06
N GLU A 142 90.11 -37.81 23.08
CA GLU A 142 89.75 -36.57 23.77
C GLU A 142 89.85 -35.37 22.83
N GLN A 143 90.96 -35.24 22.08
CA GLN A 143 91.12 -34.20 21.07
C GLN A 143 90.01 -34.24 20.01
N PHE A 144 89.68 -35.42 19.47
CA PHE A 144 88.57 -35.53 18.51
C PHE A 144 87.21 -35.15 19.10
N LEU A 145 86.94 -35.50 20.36
CA LEU A 145 85.71 -35.10 21.04
C LEU A 145 85.65 -33.60 21.29
N GLU A 146 86.79 -32.97 21.62
CA GLU A 146 86.89 -31.52 21.79
C GLU A 146 86.69 -30.79 20.45
N GLU A 147 87.30 -31.28 19.37
CA GLU A 147 87.08 -30.79 18.01
C GLU A 147 85.61 -30.91 17.59
N ASP A 148 84.99 -32.07 17.83
CA ASP A 148 83.56 -32.30 17.53
C ASP A 148 82.65 -31.37 18.36
N ALA A 149 82.96 -31.15 19.63
CA ALA A 149 82.21 -30.23 20.48
C ALA A 149 82.33 -28.77 19.99
N ALA A 150 83.53 -28.34 19.60
CA ALA A 150 83.76 -27.02 19.02
C ALA A 150 83.00 -26.84 17.69
N MET A 151 83.05 -27.85 16.80
CA MET A 151 82.30 -27.85 15.54
C MET A 151 80.79 -27.80 15.78
N PHE A 152 80.28 -28.50 16.80
CA PHE A 152 78.86 -28.46 17.14
C PHE A 152 78.42 -27.09 17.67
N ASP A 153 79.22 -26.45 18.52
CA ASP A 153 78.95 -25.10 19.00
C ASP A 153 78.98 -24.06 17.88
N GLU A 154 79.90 -24.21 16.92
CA GLU A 154 79.92 -23.39 15.71
C GLU A 154 78.68 -23.62 14.84
N PHE A 155 78.27 -24.88 14.67
CA PHE A 155 77.05 -25.23 13.95
C PHE A 155 75.79 -24.61 14.59
N LEU A 156 75.67 -24.64 15.92
CA LEU A 156 74.54 -24.00 16.63
C LEU A 156 74.55 -22.48 16.44
N LYS A 157 75.71 -21.84 16.57
CA LYS A 157 75.84 -20.39 16.33
C LYS A 157 75.45 -20.02 14.91
N GLU A 158 75.88 -20.81 13.93
CA GLU A 158 75.55 -20.57 12.52
C GLU A 158 74.06 -20.83 12.23
N ASN A 159 73.46 -21.86 12.84
CA ASN A 159 72.03 -22.12 12.73
C ASN A 159 71.20 -20.99 13.34
N ASP A 160 71.53 -20.55 14.54
CA ASP A 160 70.87 -19.43 15.22
C ASP A 160 71.03 -18.15 14.41
N ARG A 161 72.23 -17.88 13.88
CA ARG A 161 72.48 -16.74 12.98
C ARG A 161 71.63 -16.82 11.73
N CYS A 162 71.61 -17.96 11.05
CA CYS A 162 70.80 -18.20 9.85
C CYS A 162 69.30 -18.04 10.13
N SER A 163 68.80 -18.55 11.27
CA SER A 163 67.39 -18.45 11.64
C SER A 163 66.97 -17.00 11.90
N VAL A 164 67.79 -16.24 12.62
CA VAL A 164 67.57 -14.81 12.89
C VAL A 164 67.64 -14.00 11.59
N GLU A 165 68.59 -14.30 10.71
CA GLU A 165 68.69 -13.67 9.39
C GLU A 165 67.45 -13.98 8.54
N ALA A 166 66.96 -15.22 8.53
CA ALA A 166 65.73 -15.60 7.83
C ALA A 166 64.49 -14.86 8.36
N ILE A 167 64.35 -14.73 9.69
CA ILE A 167 63.25 -13.96 10.31
C ILE A 167 63.35 -12.49 9.90
N LYS A 168 64.55 -11.88 9.96
CA LYS A 168 64.76 -10.49 9.53
C LYS A 168 64.41 -10.28 8.06
N ILE A 169 64.70 -11.24 7.19
CA ILE A 169 64.34 -11.18 5.77
C ILE A 169 62.81 -11.24 5.62
N ALA A 170 62.15 -12.18 6.30
CA ALA A 170 60.68 -12.29 6.30
C ALA A 170 60.00 -11.01 6.81
N ASP A 171 60.51 -10.40 7.88
CA ASP A 171 59.97 -9.14 8.42
C ASP A 171 60.15 -7.97 7.44
N LYS A 172 61.30 -7.90 6.76
CA LYS A 172 61.53 -6.90 5.70
C LYS A 172 60.58 -7.10 4.53
N GLU A 173 60.32 -8.34 4.11
CA GLU A 173 59.39 -8.65 3.04
C GLU A 173 57.94 -8.35 3.41
N THR A 174 57.51 -8.71 4.62
CA THR A 174 56.17 -8.37 5.11
C THR A 174 55.97 -6.87 5.22
N LYS A 175 56.98 -6.12 5.67
CA LYS A 175 56.95 -4.65 5.67
C LYS A 175 56.80 -4.08 4.25
N ARG A 176 57.63 -4.53 3.29
CA ARG A 176 57.50 -4.12 1.87
C ARG A 176 56.12 -4.44 1.30
N LYS A 177 55.55 -5.61 1.65
CA LYS A 177 54.19 -5.99 1.26
C LYS A 177 53.14 -5.05 1.86
N MET A 178 53.26 -4.70 3.15
CA MET A 178 52.35 -3.75 3.80
C MET A 178 52.42 -2.36 3.15
N ASP A 179 53.62 -1.88 2.84
CA ASP A 179 53.82 -0.59 2.16
C ASP A 179 53.16 -0.58 0.77
N LYS A 180 53.37 -1.65 -0.02
CA LYS A 180 52.71 -1.82 -1.32
C LYS A 180 51.19 -1.93 -1.20
N MET A 181 50.68 -2.61 -0.17
CA MET A 181 49.25 -2.67 0.09
C MET A 181 48.66 -1.30 0.44
N ALA A 182 49.38 -0.48 1.20
CA ALA A 182 48.97 0.89 1.49
C ALA A 182 48.95 1.76 0.22
N GLU A 183 49.95 1.61 -0.65
CA GLU A 183 49.99 2.28 -1.96
C GLU A 183 48.81 1.86 -2.85
N ILE A 184 48.51 0.57 -2.94
CA ILE A 184 47.33 0.05 -3.66
C ILE A 184 46.04 0.65 -3.09
N LYS A 185 45.89 0.71 -1.77
CA LYS A 185 44.70 1.32 -1.14
C LYS A 185 44.57 2.80 -1.51
N LYS A 186 45.67 3.55 -1.50
CA LYS A 186 45.70 4.96 -1.91
C LYS A 186 45.31 5.14 -3.37
N LEU A 187 45.90 4.34 -4.28
CA LEU A 187 45.56 4.36 -5.71
C LEU A 187 44.11 3.96 -5.96
N SER A 188 43.61 2.93 -5.29
CA SER A 188 42.20 2.50 -5.39
C SER A 188 41.24 3.60 -4.93
N ALA A 189 41.57 4.35 -3.87
CA ALA A 189 40.78 5.50 -3.44
C ALA A 189 40.79 6.63 -4.49
N GLN A 190 41.95 6.91 -5.10
CA GLN A 190 42.04 7.90 -6.20
C GLN A 190 41.21 7.48 -7.41
N VAL A 191 41.25 6.19 -7.80
CA VAL A 191 40.42 5.65 -8.88
C VAL A 191 38.94 5.79 -8.56
N MET A 192 38.52 5.52 -7.31
CA MET A 192 37.14 5.69 -6.90
C MET A 192 36.68 7.16 -6.98
N ASN A 193 37.53 8.10 -6.54
CA ASN A 193 37.24 9.53 -6.66
C ASN A 193 37.11 9.96 -8.12
N ILE A 194 38.06 9.59 -8.98
CA ILE A 194 38.01 9.91 -10.42
C ILE A 194 36.76 9.31 -11.06
N LYS A 195 36.40 8.06 -10.74
CA LYS A 195 35.15 7.44 -11.24
C LYS A 195 33.90 8.19 -10.77
N SER A 196 33.89 8.65 -9.52
CA SER A 196 32.79 9.47 -9.01
C SER A 196 32.69 10.80 -9.75
N ASP A 197 33.82 11.44 -10.06
CA ASP A 197 33.82 12.70 -10.80
C ASP A 197 33.42 12.50 -12.27
N ILE A 198 33.86 11.42 -12.91
CA ILE A 198 33.37 11.01 -14.24
C ILE A 198 31.84 10.85 -14.22
N ALA A 199 31.28 10.14 -13.25
CA ALA A 199 29.84 9.95 -13.16
C ALA A 199 29.07 11.28 -12.99
N LYS A 200 29.60 12.22 -12.18
CA LYS A 200 29.02 13.57 -12.05
C LYS A 200 29.07 14.32 -13.39
N HIS A 201 30.19 14.23 -14.11
CA HIS A 201 30.32 14.86 -15.41
C HIS A 201 29.44 14.22 -16.49
N GLU A 202 29.23 12.90 -16.44
CA GLU A 202 28.28 12.20 -17.31
C GLU A 202 26.84 12.64 -17.03
N GLU A 203 26.46 12.83 -15.77
CA GLU A 203 25.15 13.36 -15.39
C GLU A 203 24.95 14.78 -15.94
N ILE A 204 25.92 15.67 -15.72
CA ILE A 204 25.91 17.05 -16.25
C ILE A 204 25.86 17.04 -17.79
N LEU A 205 26.60 16.14 -18.45
CA LEU A 205 26.58 16.01 -19.90
C LEU A 205 25.20 15.58 -20.40
N ASN A 206 24.57 14.62 -19.72
CA ASN A 206 23.21 14.20 -20.06
C ASN A 206 22.22 15.36 -19.90
N GLU A 207 22.33 16.17 -18.84
CA GLU A 207 21.52 17.38 -18.67
C GLU A 207 21.73 18.36 -19.84
N TYR A 208 22.98 18.61 -20.24
CA TYR A 208 23.28 19.47 -21.38
C TYR A 208 22.77 18.90 -22.71
N MET A 209 22.83 17.58 -22.92
CA MET A 209 22.25 16.94 -24.11
C MET A 209 20.72 17.09 -24.15
N MET A 210 20.05 16.92 -23.00
CA MET A 210 18.60 17.15 -22.89
C MET A 210 18.24 18.60 -23.20
N LEU A 211 19.01 19.55 -22.69
CA LEU A 211 18.84 20.97 -22.98
C LEU A 211 19.13 21.29 -24.46
N GLN A 212 20.16 20.69 -25.05
CA GLN A 212 20.47 20.84 -26.47
C GLN A 212 19.33 20.30 -27.35
N GLU A 213 18.80 19.12 -27.05
CA GLU A 213 17.65 18.56 -27.77
C GLU A 213 16.40 19.44 -27.61
N PHE A 214 16.17 19.95 -26.40
CA PHE A 214 15.08 20.88 -26.13
C PHE A 214 15.20 22.17 -26.96
N LEU A 215 16.39 22.80 -26.96
CA LEU A 215 16.66 23.99 -27.78
C LEU A 215 16.54 23.69 -29.28
N PHE A 216 16.93 22.50 -29.72
CA PHE A 216 16.74 22.08 -31.11
C PHE A 216 15.25 22.01 -31.48
N LYS A 217 14.40 21.44 -30.60
CA LYS A 217 12.94 21.36 -30.82
C LYS A 217 12.26 22.73 -30.86
N LEU A 218 12.74 23.68 -30.06
CA LEU A 218 12.23 25.05 -30.06
C LEU A 218 12.75 25.91 -31.21
N SER A 219 13.85 25.51 -31.85
CA SER A 219 14.40 26.24 -33.00
C SER A 219 13.41 26.16 -34.18
N PRO A 220 13.28 27.21 -35.01
CA PRO A 220 12.36 27.21 -36.14
C PRO A 220 12.57 26.02 -37.10
N PRO A 221 11.50 25.49 -37.73
CA PRO A 221 11.58 24.31 -38.60
C PRO A 221 12.53 24.52 -39.79
N GLU A 222 12.62 25.73 -40.33
CA GLU A 222 13.57 26.08 -41.40
C GLU A 222 15.04 25.89 -40.98
N TRP A 223 15.35 26.21 -39.72
CA TRP A 223 16.67 26.05 -39.15
C TRP A 223 16.96 24.57 -38.81
N GLN A 224 15.98 23.87 -38.23
CA GLN A 224 16.08 22.44 -37.95
C GLN A 224 16.33 21.62 -39.23
N GLU A 225 15.65 21.93 -40.32
CA GLU A 225 15.83 21.25 -41.61
C GLU A 225 17.21 21.49 -42.21
N LYS A 226 17.73 22.72 -42.13
CA LYS A 226 19.06 23.06 -42.63
C LYS A 226 20.15 22.28 -41.89
N HIS A 227 20.03 22.18 -40.56
CA HIS A 227 20.95 21.39 -39.73
C HIS A 227 20.77 19.88 -39.89
N ARG A 228 19.57 19.37 -40.22
CA ARG A 228 19.35 17.95 -40.58
C ARG A 228 19.86 17.58 -41.97
N LYS A 229 19.95 18.54 -42.90
CA LYS A 229 20.43 18.34 -44.29
C LYS A 229 21.96 18.41 -44.40
N LYS A 230 22.63 19.27 -43.62
CA LYS A 230 24.10 19.39 -43.57
C LYS A 230 24.86 18.05 -43.38
N PRO A 231 24.46 17.14 -42.47
CA PRO A 231 25.12 15.84 -42.29
C PRO A 231 24.96 14.88 -43.48
N LYS A 232 23.91 15.05 -44.29
CA LYS A 232 23.61 14.17 -45.43
C LYS A 232 24.41 14.54 -46.68
N GLU A 233 24.74 15.82 -46.87
CA GLU A 233 25.59 16.27 -47.97
C GLU A 233 27.07 15.90 -47.73
N ALA A 234 27.58 16.04 -46.50
CA ALA A 234 28.95 15.68 -46.12
C ALA A 234 29.25 14.16 -46.25
N LYS A 235 28.24 13.30 -46.06
CA LYS A 235 28.37 11.84 -46.22
C LYS A 235 28.37 11.39 -47.69
N SER A 236 27.91 12.21 -48.63
CA SER A 236 27.92 11.91 -50.07
C SER A 236 29.27 12.20 -50.75
N SER A 237 30.09 13.07 -50.16
CA SER A 237 31.39 13.50 -50.70
C SER A 237 32.61 12.77 -50.11
N GLN A 238 32.44 11.96 -49.06
CA GLN A 238 33.52 11.19 -48.42
C GLN A 238 33.61 9.70 -48.83
N SER A 239 32.77 9.21 -49.75
CA SER A 239 32.80 7.81 -50.23
C SER A 239 33.85 7.53 -51.31
N SER A 240 34.65 8.51 -51.73
CA SER A 240 35.68 8.37 -52.78
C SER A 240 37.13 8.28 -52.27
N GLY A 241 37.36 8.22 -50.94
CA GLY A 241 38.70 8.42 -50.36
C GLY A 241 39.10 7.48 -49.22
N LYS A 242 38.66 6.22 -49.21
CA LYS A 242 39.15 5.20 -48.25
C LYS A 242 39.56 3.89 -48.93
N GLU A 243 40.58 3.97 -49.77
CA GLU A 243 41.48 2.84 -50.04
C GLU A 243 42.89 3.25 -49.61
N LYS A 244 43.56 2.37 -48.85
CA LYS A 244 44.88 2.52 -48.20
C LYS A 244 44.81 3.08 -46.77
N ASN A 245 44.61 2.15 -45.83
CA ASN A 245 45.49 1.95 -44.66
C ASN A 245 44.92 0.77 -43.85
N ASN A 246 45.27 -0.45 -44.26
CA ASN A 246 45.06 -1.66 -43.48
C ASN A 246 46.32 -2.52 -43.55
N LEU A 247 47.34 -2.13 -42.79
CA LEU A 247 48.53 -2.91 -42.49
C LEU A 247 49.01 -2.47 -41.10
N GLU A 248 48.69 -3.28 -40.08
CA GLU A 248 49.42 -3.52 -38.82
C GLU A 248 48.48 -3.71 -37.62
N ALA A 249 48.04 -4.96 -37.42
CA ALA A 249 47.67 -5.52 -36.11
C ALA A 249 47.54 -7.04 -36.23
N LYS A 250 48.67 -7.78 -36.19
CA LYS A 250 48.62 -9.26 -36.19
C LYS A 250 49.82 -9.94 -35.49
N LEU A 251 49.96 -9.71 -34.19
CA LEU A 251 50.63 -10.60 -33.21
C LEU A 251 49.89 -10.32 -31.89
N THR A 252 49.22 -11.21 -31.17
CA THR A 252 49.57 -12.56 -30.74
C THR A 252 48.29 -13.34 -30.38
N LYS A 253 48.04 -14.52 -30.98
CA LYS A 253 47.12 -15.52 -30.40
C LYS A 253 47.52 -16.93 -30.84
N SER A 254 48.20 -17.64 -29.95
CA SER A 254 48.37 -19.09 -29.90
C SER A 254 48.33 -19.46 -28.41
N SER A 255 47.72 -20.52 -27.93
CA SER A 255 47.03 -21.65 -28.55
C SER A 255 46.42 -22.45 -27.40
N SER A 256 45.11 -22.65 -27.38
CA SER A 256 44.45 -23.65 -26.53
C SER A 256 43.80 -24.67 -27.46
N VAL A 257 44.50 -25.78 -27.70
CA VAL A 257 43.95 -26.96 -28.38
C VAL A 257 43.77 -28.05 -27.34
N THR A 258 42.50 -28.35 -27.05
CA THR A 258 42.06 -29.55 -26.36
C THR A 258 41.38 -30.47 -27.36
N GLY A 259 41.70 -31.76 -27.24
CA GLY A 259 40.92 -32.86 -27.79
C GLY A 259 41.64 -33.69 -28.85
N ARG A 260 42.09 -34.89 -28.47
CA ARG A 260 41.33 -36.14 -28.71
C ARG A 260 42.10 -37.37 -28.18
N SER A 261 41.29 -38.30 -27.70
CA SER A 261 41.57 -39.65 -27.22
C SER A 261 42.21 -40.57 -28.27
N ASP A 262 43.09 -41.50 -27.86
CA ASP A 262 42.72 -42.92 -27.71
C ASP A 262 43.88 -43.84 -27.27
N SER A 263 43.49 -44.88 -26.51
CA SER A 263 44.05 -46.24 -26.44
C SER A 263 45.27 -46.62 -25.58
N ARG A 264 44.93 -47.37 -24.50
CA ARG A 264 45.42 -48.73 -24.15
C ARG A 264 46.78 -48.92 -23.44
N SER A 265 46.66 -49.11 -22.12
CA SER A 265 47.07 -50.28 -21.31
C SER A 265 48.43 -50.96 -21.55
N SER A 266 49.32 -50.95 -20.54
CA SER A 266 49.68 -52.17 -19.78
C SER A 266 50.71 -51.89 -18.67
N SER A 267 50.33 -52.28 -17.46
CA SER A 267 51.09 -52.96 -16.40
C SER A 267 52.47 -52.46 -15.91
N GLN A 268 52.50 -52.18 -14.59
CA GLN A 268 53.41 -52.66 -13.53
C GLN A 268 53.84 -51.49 -12.62
N HIS A 269 54.08 -51.59 -11.31
CA HIS A 269 53.83 -52.53 -10.23
C HIS A 269 54.49 -51.84 -9.00
N LEU A 270 53.78 -51.80 -7.87
CA LEU A 270 54.23 -51.78 -6.46
C LEU A 270 54.20 -50.53 -5.54
N HIS A 271 53.57 -50.83 -4.37
CA HIS A 271 53.73 -50.36 -2.98
C HIS A 271 53.50 -48.87 -2.70
N ARG A 272 52.41 -48.41 -2.06
CA ARG A 272 51.64 -48.82 -0.86
C ARG A 272 52.46 -48.99 0.43
N TRP A 273 52.29 -48.01 1.33
CA TRP A 273 52.15 -48.25 2.76
C TRP A 273 51.13 -47.26 3.34
N ASP A 274 49.97 -47.81 3.70
CA ASP A 274 48.97 -47.21 4.58
C ASP A 274 49.37 -47.49 6.02
N SER A 275 48.96 -46.61 6.95
CA SER A 275 48.24 -46.94 8.20
C SER A 275 48.20 -45.69 9.08
N ALA A 276 47.22 -45.35 9.91
CA ALA A 276 45.84 -45.78 10.21
C ALA A 276 45.60 -45.32 11.66
N SER A 277 44.31 -45.27 12.04
CA SER A 277 43.76 -45.07 13.41
C SER A 277 43.74 -43.63 13.95
N SER A 278 42.72 -43.16 14.65
CA SER A 278 41.38 -43.68 14.95
C SER A 278 40.59 -42.59 15.67
N SER A 279 39.29 -42.49 15.37
CA SER A 279 38.14 -42.18 16.27
C SER A 279 38.28 -41.11 17.37
N THR A 280 37.37 -40.13 17.40
CA THR A 280 36.33 -39.99 18.46
C THR A 280 35.32 -38.88 18.09
N LYS A 281 34.06 -39.14 18.41
CA LYS A 281 32.86 -38.32 18.20
C LYS A 281 32.87 -37.04 19.04
N ARG A 282 32.40 -35.90 18.51
CA ARG A 282 31.36 -35.07 19.16
C ARG A 282 30.89 -33.91 18.27
N SER A 283 29.58 -33.82 18.19
CA SER A 283 28.75 -32.70 17.76
C SER A 283 28.97 -31.44 18.60
N THR A 284 29.18 -30.28 17.96
CA THR A 284 28.60 -28.99 18.37
C THR A 284 28.56 -28.03 17.20
N SER A 285 27.33 -27.56 16.95
CA SER A 285 26.90 -26.32 16.30
C SER A 285 27.91 -25.18 16.06
N LYS A 286 27.68 -24.51 14.92
CA LYS A 286 27.63 -23.06 14.67
C LYS A 286 28.86 -22.35 14.05
N ILE A 287 28.50 -21.64 12.97
CA ILE A 287 29.09 -20.44 12.35
C ILE A 287 30.15 -20.69 11.28
N ALA A 288 29.66 -20.78 10.04
CA ALA A 288 30.38 -20.38 8.84
C ALA A 288 30.03 -18.93 8.48
N PRO A 289 30.99 -18.10 8.06
CA PRO A 289 30.73 -16.98 7.17
C PRO A 289 31.53 -17.19 5.87
N GLY A 290 30.82 -17.54 4.80
CA GLY A 290 31.40 -17.75 3.48
C GLY A 290 30.35 -17.59 2.40
N LYS A 291 29.59 -16.50 2.45
CA LYS A 291 28.59 -16.16 1.45
C LYS A 291 29.31 -15.61 0.21
N LYS A 292 29.47 -16.47 -0.78
CA LYS A 292 29.73 -16.10 -2.18
C LYS A 292 28.63 -15.13 -2.60
N MET A 293 29.00 -13.89 -2.94
CA MET A 293 28.10 -13.01 -3.67
C MET A 293 28.28 -13.28 -5.16
N SER A 294 27.16 -13.58 -5.78
CA SER A 294 26.93 -13.61 -7.22
C SER A 294 27.34 -12.29 -7.85
N GLU A 295 28.26 -12.33 -8.81
CA GLU A 295 28.33 -11.33 -9.87
C GLU A 295 27.05 -11.45 -10.70
N ALA A 296 26.08 -10.61 -10.38
CA ALA A 296 24.96 -10.34 -11.25
C ALA A 296 25.47 -9.46 -12.40
N SER A 297 25.30 -9.96 -13.63
CA SER A 297 25.43 -9.19 -14.86
C SER A 297 24.72 -7.84 -14.73
N GLN A 298 25.48 -6.78 -14.50
CA GLN A 298 25.05 -5.45 -14.84
C GLN A 298 25.44 -5.21 -16.29
N HIS A 299 24.42 -5.28 -17.12
CA HIS A 299 24.39 -4.91 -18.52
C HIS A 299 24.91 -3.48 -18.67
N LEU A 300 26.21 -3.33 -18.90
CA LEU A 300 26.82 -2.10 -19.37
C LEU A 300 26.24 -1.81 -20.75
N VAL A 301 25.40 -0.78 -20.83
CA VAL A 301 25.03 -0.18 -22.10
C VAL A 301 26.33 0.23 -22.81
N PRO A 302 26.53 -0.11 -24.10
CA PRO A 302 27.81 0.14 -24.75
C PRO A 302 28.16 1.63 -24.77
N VAL A 303 29.23 2.00 -24.04
CA VAL A 303 29.92 3.30 -24.06
C VAL A 303 30.31 3.74 -25.49
N GLN A 304 30.25 2.85 -26.47
CA GLN A 304 30.44 3.14 -27.89
C GLN A 304 29.43 4.15 -28.47
N SER A 305 28.23 4.28 -27.88
CA SER A 305 27.21 5.19 -28.44
C SER A 305 27.48 6.67 -28.16
N VAL A 306 28.22 7.01 -27.09
CA VAL A 306 28.49 8.42 -26.72
C VAL A 306 29.74 8.93 -27.45
N GLN A 307 30.75 8.07 -27.62
CA GLN A 307 31.99 8.42 -28.33
C GLN A 307 31.76 8.72 -29.82
N GLN A 308 30.75 8.09 -30.45
CA GLN A 308 30.42 8.32 -31.86
C GLN A 308 29.68 9.64 -32.13
N VAL A 309 29.03 10.22 -31.12
CA VAL A 309 28.33 11.52 -31.28
C VAL A 309 29.33 12.68 -31.20
N LEU A 310 30.33 12.58 -30.33
CA LEU A 310 31.27 13.68 -30.07
C LEU A 310 32.37 13.86 -31.15
N GLN A 311 32.56 12.89 -32.07
CA GLN A 311 33.62 12.99 -33.09
C GLN A 311 33.19 13.72 -34.39
N GLU A 312 31.91 14.06 -34.57
CA GLU A 312 31.43 14.81 -35.75
C GLU A 312 30.98 16.26 -35.41
N GLU A 313 31.08 16.71 -34.14
CA GLU A 313 30.43 17.96 -33.66
C GLU A 313 31.37 19.14 -33.35
N ASP A 314 32.68 19.04 -33.58
CA ASP A 314 33.63 20.10 -33.20
C ASP A 314 33.61 21.34 -34.13
N GLU A 315 33.00 21.27 -35.32
CA GLU A 315 33.02 22.39 -36.28
C GLU A 315 31.67 23.07 -36.59
N ASP A 316 30.52 22.61 -36.06
CA ASP A 316 29.23 23.20 -36.50
C ASP A 316 28.08 23.17 -35.46
N SER A 317 28.37 23.17 -34.16
CA SER A 317 27.37 23.31 -33.08
C SER A 317 26.94 24.77 -32.85
N ALA A 318 26.61 25.50 -33.92
CA ALA A 318 25.97 26.80 -33.78
C ALA A 318 24.56 26.59 -33.18
N LEU A 319 24.30 27.12 -31.99
CA LEU A 319 22.95 27.16 -31.41
C LEU A 319 22.14 28.26 -32.10
N TYR A 320 20.85 28.01 -32.37
CA TYR A 320 19.95 29.03 -32.93
C TYR A 320 19.76 30.20 -31.95
N PHE A 321 19.63 29.88 -30.66
CA PHE A 321 19.46 30.87 -29.60
C PHE A 321 20.81 31.35 -29.09
N THR A 322 21.05 32.65 -29.20
CA THR A 322 22.32 33.29 -28.78
C THR A 322 22.16 34.16 -27.52
N ASP A 323 20.95 34.62 -27.23
CA ASP A 323 20.60 35.36 -26.01
C ASP A 323 19.48 34.62 -25.26
N PRO A 324 19.64 34.29 -23.96
CA PRO A 324 18.60 33.68 -23.14
C PRO A 324 17.25 34.41 -23.18
N LYS A 325 17.25 35.73 -23.40
CA LYS A 325 16.00 36.52 -23.52
C LYS A 325 15.12 36.08 -24.70
N GLN A 326 15.72 35.53 -25.76
CA GLN A 326 14.98 35.02 -26.92
C GLN A 326 14.07 33.85 -26.54
N LEU A 327 14.57 32.96 -25.68
CA LEU A 327 13.80 31.82 -25.17
C LEU A 327 12.68 32.27 -24.22
N LEU A 328 13.00 33.22 -23.32
CA LEU A 328 11.99 33.81 -22.45
C LEU A 328 10.87 34.47 -23.25
N LYS A 329 11.20 35.17 -24.35
CA LYS A 329 10.19 35.76 -25.23
C LYS A 329 9.27 34.71 -25.86
N ILE A 330 9.82 33.58 -26.30
CA ILE A 330 9.03 32.46 -26.84
C ILE A 330 8.12 31.87 -25.75
N PHE A 331 8.61 31.72 -24.53
CA PHE A 331 7.77 31.25 -23.43
C PHE A 331 6.68 32.25 -23.06
N THR A 332 6.97 33.55 -22.98
CA THR A 332 5.92 34.55 -22.73
C THR A 332 4.89 34.57 -23.86
N GLU A 333 5.31 34.42 -25.12
CA GLU A 333 4.38 34.35 -26.25
C GLU A 333 3.54 33.06 -26.21
N LEU A 334 4.13 31.91 -25.86
CA LEU A 334 3.40 30.67 -25.66
C LEU A 334 2.44 30.74 -24.46
N GLU A 335 2.84 31.41 -23.38
CA GLU A 335 1.99 31.68 -22.22
C GLU A 335 0.81 32.57 -22.61
N GLU A 336 1.06 33.66 -23.33
CA GLU A 336 0.01 34.56 -23.86
C GLU A 336 -0.94 33.81 -24.82
N GLN A 337 -0.40 33.00 -25.73
CA GLN A 337 -1.20 32.17 -26.64
C GLN A 337 -2.04 31.13 -25.87
N ASN A 338 -1.45 30.45 -24.89
CA ASN A 338 -2.17 29.47 -24.06
C ASN A 338 -3.26 30.16 -23.22
N LEU A 339 -2.98 31.33 -22.65
CA LEU A 339 -3.97 32.12 -21.91
C LEU A 339 -5.10 32.58 -22.83
N SER A 340 -4.78 33.05 -24.05
CA SER A 340 -5.77 33.41 -25.06
C SER A 340 -6.62 32.21 -25.49
N LEU A 341 -6.02 31.03 -25.66
CA LEU A 341 -6.73 29.80 -25.99
C LEU A 341 -7.65 29.35 -24.86
N ILE A 342 -7.20 29.45 -23.61
CA ILE A 342 -8.01 29.15 -22.42
C ILE A 342 -9.20 30.11 -22.34
N GLN A 343 -8.96 31.41 -22.49
CA GLN A 343 -10.02 32.42 -22.48
C GLN A 343 -11.03 32.18 -23.61
N ASN A 344 -10.56 31.94 -24.84
CA ASN A 344 -11.43 31.61 -25.96
C ASN A 344 -12.27 30.34 -25.68
N SER A 345 -11.65 29.30 -25.09
CA SER A 345 -12.38 28.09 -24.73
C SER A 345 -13.47 28.35 -23.69
N GLN A 346 -13.21 29.22 -22.71
CA GLN A 346 -14.18 29.63 -21.69
C GLN A 346 -15.30 30.48 -22.30
N ASP A 347 -14.98 31.45 -23.16
CA ASP A 347 -15.97 32.29 -23.84
C ASP A 347 -16.89 31.43 -24.74
N ILE A 348 -16.32 30.46 -25.46
CA ILE A 348 -17.10 29.49 -26.26
C ILE A 348 -17.96 28.62 -25.36
N GLU A 349 -17.43 28.12 -24.24
CA GLU A 349 -18.18 27.31 -23.27
C GLU A 349 -19.37 28.09 -22.71
N GLU A 350 -19.17 29.33 -22.26
CA GLU A 350 -20.24 30.21 -21.77
C GLU A 350 -21.31 30.46 -22.85
N SER A 351 -20.90 30.81 -24.07
CA SER A 351 -21.85 31.02 -25.18
C SER A 351 -22.66 29.75 -25.50
N LEU A 352 -22.04 28.58 -25.36
CA LEU A 352 -22.68 27.30 -25.60
C LEU A 352 -23.65 26.95 -24.45
N GLU A 353 -23.30 27.28 -23.21
CA GLU A 353 -24.21 27.18 -22.06
C GLU A 353 -25.41 28.12 -22.18
N GLU A 354 -25.20 29.37 -22.61
CA GLU A 354 -26.29 30.32 -22.89
C GLU A 354 -27.23 29.79 -23.98
N ILE A 355 -26.70 29.29 -25.09
CA ILE A 355 -27.50 28.68 -26.17
C ILE A 355 -28.27 27.47 -25.65
N LYS A 356 -27.63 26.59 -24.86
CA LYS A 356 -28.32 25.45 -24.23
C LYS A 356 -29.43 25.91 -23.30
N HIS A 357 -29.20 26.91 -22.46
CA HIS A 357 -30.20 27.46 -21.56
C HIS A 357 -31.38 28.04 -22.33
N ASN A 358 -31.12 28.86 -23.35
CA ASN A 358 -32.14 29.44 -24.22
C ASN A 358 -32.94 28.36 -24.95
N PHE A 359 -32.30 27.28 -25.40
CA PHE A 359 -32.97 26.16 -26.03
C PHE A 359 -33.91 25.45 -25.04
N VAL A 360 -33.45 25.14 -23.83
CA VAL A 360 -34.27 24.52 -22.78
C VAL A 360 -35.45 25.42 -22.41
N PHE A 361 -35.20 26.70 -22.16
CA PHE A 361 -36.24 27.68 -21.86
C PHE A 361 -37.28 27.79 -22.97
N THR A 362 -36.84 27.88 -24.23
CA THR A 362 -37.74 27.96 -25.39
C THR A 362 -38.55 26.67 -25.54
N LYS A 363 -37.92 25.51 -25.35
CA LYS A 363 -38.59 24.21 -25.36
C LYS A 363 -39.68 24.13 -24.29
N GLU A 364 -39.39 24.52 -23.05
CA GLU A 364 -40.37 24.53 -21.97
C GLU A 364 -41.53 25.50 -22.26
N LYS A 365 -41.25 26.68 -22.83
CA LYS A 365 -42.29 27.64 -23.24
C LYS A 365 -43.19 27.05 -24.32
N MET A 366 -42.62 26.45 -25.36
CA MET A 366 -43.38 25.77 -26.40
C MET A 366 -44.19 24.59 -25.84
N GLU A 367 -43.64 23.80 -24.93
CA GLU A 367 -44.38 22.71 -24.28
C GLU A 367 -45.56 23.21 -23.44
N LYS A 368 -45.42 24.36 -22.76
CA LYS A 368 -46.53 25.03 -22.05
C LYS A 368 -47.60 25.51 -23.02
N GLU A 369 -47.22 26.18 -24.10
CA GLU A 369 -48.15 26.64 -25.15
C GLU A 369 -48.89 25.45 -25.80
N ILE A 370 -48.18 24.35 -26.10
CA ILE A 370 -48.79 23.12 -26.63
C ILE A 370 -49.80 22.53 -25.64
N LYS A 371 -49.49 22.52 -24.33
CA LYS A 371 -50.43 22.06 -23.30
C LYS A 371 -51.69 22.93 -23.25
N GLN A 372 -51.52 24.26 -23.25
CA GLN A 372 -52.64 25.21 -23.28
C GLN A 372 -53.51 25.04 -24.54
N LEU A 373 -52.91 24.87 -25.72
CA LEU A 373 -53.64 24.63 -26.95
C LEU A 373 -54.39 23.29 -26.93
N ARG A 374 -53.82 22.24 -26.34
CA ARG A 374 -54.50 20.95 -26.16
C ARG A 374 -55.68 21.07 -25.19
N GLU A 375 -55.52 21.79 -24.09
CA GLU A 375 -56.59 22.07 -23.13
C GLU A 375 -57.73 22.86 -23.78
N LEU A 376 -57.42 23.93 -24.52
CA LEU A 376 -58.40 24.70 -25.28
C LEU A 376 -59.12 23.82 -26.31
N THR A 377 -58.38 23.00 -27.05
CA THR A 377 -58.98 22.06 -28.01
C THR A 377 -59.91 21.08 -27.32
N SER A 378 -59.53 20.55 -26.15
CA SER A 378 -60.38 19.66 -25.36
C SER A 378 -61.64 20.36 -24.85
N CYS A 379 -61.51 21.60 -24.37
CA CYS A 379 -62.63 22.41 -23.91
C CYS A 379 -63.60 22.72 -25.06
N MET A 380 -63.10 23.19 -26.21
CA MET A 380 -63.94 23.45 -27.38
C MET A 380 -64.63 22.18 -27.88
N LYS A 381 -63.94 21.03 -27.89
CA LYS A 381 -64.58 19.74 -28.20
C LYS A 381 -65.71 19.38 -27.23
N ALA A 382 -65.54 19.63 -25.94
CA ALA A 382 -66.60 19.42 -24.94
C ALA A 382 -67.77 20.39 -25.15
N CYS A 383 -67.50 21.68 -25.41
CA CYS A 383 -68.53 22.66 -25.73
C CYS A 383 -69.33 22.26 -26.97
N ILE A 384 -68.65 21.86 -28.05
CA ILE A 384 -69.29 21.37 -29.27
C ILE A 384 -70.18 20.17 -28.94
N ALA A 385 -69.69 19.17 -28.20
CA ALA A 385 -70.49 18.01 -27.82
C ALA A 385 -71.75 18.39 -27.02
N THR A 386 -71.64 19.30 -26.05
CA THR A 386 -72.81 19.77 -25.28
C THR A 386 -73.79 20.57 -26.12
N GLU A 387 -73.30 21.34 -27.11
CA GLU A 387 -74.16 22.12 -27.99
C GLU A 387 -74.84 21.24 -29.04
N GLU A 388 -74.15 20.21 -29.54
CA GLU A 388 -74.72 19.14 -30.37
C GLU A 388 -75.81 18.37 -29.61
N GLU A 389 -75.59 18.05 -28.34
CA GLU A 389 -76.59 17.41 -27.47
C GLU A 389 -77.83 18.31 -27.26
N LYS A 390 -77.63 19.60 -26.93
CA LYS A 390 -78.72 20.57 -26.82
C LYS A 390 -79.46 20.77 -28.15
N SER A 391 -78.72 20.82 -29.25
CA SER A 391 -79.30 20.96 -30.60
C SER A 391 -80.19 19.76 -30.91
N ALA A 392 -79.72 18.55 -30.62
CA ALA A 392 -80.51 17.33 -30.73
C ALA A 392 -81.75 17.34 -29.81
N GLU A 393 -81.61 17.79 -28.56
CA GLU A 393 -82.74 17.93 -27.62
C GLU A 393 -83.78 18.94 -28.10
N LEU A 394 -83.35 20.11 -28.59
CA LEU A 394 -84.23 21.14 -29.13
C LEU A 394 -84.90 20.68 -30.43
N GLN A 395 -84.20 19.96 -31.29
CA GLN A 395 -84.79 19.37 -32.48
C GLN A 395 -85.90 18.38 -32.11
N LEU A 396 -85.68 17.54 -31.08
CA LEU A 396 -86.70 16.65 -30.56
C LEU A 396 -87.89 17.43 -29.97
N LYS A 397 -87.65 18.46 -29.14
CA LYS A 397 -88.71 19.31 -28.60
C LYS A 397 -89.50 20.01 -29.70
N SER A 398 -88.82 20.57 -30.70
CA SER A 398 -89.47 21.20 -31.85
C SER A 398 -90.37 20.21 -32.60
N GLN A 399 -89.92 18.96 -32.84
CA GLN A 399 -90.75 17.91 -33.43
C GLN A 399 -91.97 17.57 -32.55
N VAL A 400 -91.83 17.55 -31.23
CA VAL A 400 -92.95 17.29 -30.31
C VAL A 400 -93.95 18.46 -30.28
N PHE A 401 -93.49 19.71 -30.18
CA PHE A 401 -94.34 20.90 -30.11
C PHE A 401 -95.00 21.27 -31.44
N SER A 402 -94.32 21.03 -32.57
CA SER A 402 -94.92 21.22 -33.90
C SER A 402 -96.05 20.24 -34.19
N PHE A 403 -96.17 19.15 -33.42
CA PHE A 403 -97.30 18.23 -33.50
C PHE A 403 -98.60 18.77 -32.83
N GLU A 404 -98.53 19.86 -32.05
CA GLU A 404 -99.63 20.32 -31.17
C GLU A 404 -100.03 21.81 -31.33
N GLN A 405 -99.67 22.48 -32.43
CA GLN A 405 -99.88 23.93 -32.58
C GLN A 405 -101.37 24.37 -32.60
N LYS A 406 -101.75 25.15 -31.58
CA LYS A 406 -102.73 26.25 -31.67
C LYS A 406 -102.04 27.43 -32.37
N SER A 407 -102.75 28.12 -33.28
CA SER A 407 -102.19 29.13 -34.19
C SER A 407 -101.48 30.27 -33.45
N GLU A 408 -100.34 30.74 -33.96
CA GLU A 408 -99.66 31.97 -33.48
C GLU A 408 -100.63 33.16 -33.42
N GLU A 409 -101.62 33.20 -34.32
CA GLU A 409 -102.65 34.22 -34.37
C GLU A 409 -103.55 34.23 -33.12
N ASP A 410 -103.78 33.07 -32.50
CA ASP A 410 -104.61 32.95 -31.29
C ASP A 410 -103.90 33.55 -30.07
N GLN A 411 -102.57 33.34 -29.96
CA GLN A 411 -101.76 33.90 -28.89
C GLN A 411 -101.67 35.43 -28.99
N ASP A 412 -101.48 35.92 -30.21
CA ASP A 412 -101.36 37.35 -30.51
C ASP A 412 -102.69 38.10 -30.29
N SER A 413 -103.81 37.44 -30.60
CA SER A 413 -105.17 37.93 -30.29
C SER A 413 -105.40 38.04 -28.78
N MET A 414 -104.97 37.04 -28.01
CA MET A 414 -105.12 37.03 -26.55
C MET A 414 -104.32 38.14 -25.88
N LEU A 415 -103.08 38.39 -26.32
CA LEU A 415 -102.24 39.47 -25.78
C LEU A 415 -102.83 40.85 -26.09
N LYS A 416 -103.37 41.06 -27.29
CA LYS A 416 -104.08 42.30 -27.65
C LYS A 416 -105.34 42.50 -26.81
N ALA A 417 -106.09 41.44 -26.53
CA ALA A 417 -107.28 41.50 -25.68
C ALA A 417 -106.92 41.86 -24.23
N LEU A 418 -105.82 41.32 -23.69
CA LEU A 418 -105.33 41.66 -22.36
C LEU A 418 -104.90 43.13 -22.29
N HIS A 419 -104.12 43.60 -23.27
CA HIS A 419 -103.67 45.00 -23.33
C HIS A 419 -104.85 45.98 -23.30
N ARG A 420 -105.95 45.68 -24.02
CA ARG A 420 -107.17 46.50 -24.00
C ARG A 420 -107.79 46.57 -22.60
N LYS A 421 -108.01 45.43 -21.94
CA LYS A 421 -108.61 45.40 -20.60
C LYS A 421 -107.78 46.15 -19.56
N VAL A 422 -106.46 45.99 -19.60
CA VAL A 422 -105.54 46.69 -18.69
C VAL A 422 -105.61 48.20 -18.92
N LYS A 423 -105.69 48.63 -20.17
CA LYS A 423 -105.85 50.05 -20.52
C LYS A 423 -107.16 50.63 -19.99
N ASP A 424 -108.26 49.89 -20.10
CA ASP A 424 -109.58 50.34 -19.60
C ASP A 424 -109.55 50.58 -18.08
N VAL A 425 -108.87 49.70 -17.33
CA VAL A 425 -108.70 49.86 -15.87
C VAL A 425 -107.79 51.05 -15.55
N TYR A 426 -106.66 51.19 -16.25
CA TYR A 426 -105.74 52.32 -16.08
C TYR A 426 -106.45 53.67 -16.24
N GLN A 427 -107.21 53.83 -17.34
CA GLN A 427 -107.98 55.06 -17.60
C GLN A 427 -109.03 55.35 -16.50
N SER A 428 -109.66 54.29 -15.97
CA SER A 428 -110.68 54.42 -14.92
C SER A 428 -110.10 54.84 -13.57
N CYS A 429 -108.86 54.41 -13.26
CA CYS A 429 -108.23 54.66 -11.97
C CYS A 429 -107.39 55.96 -11.93
N LEU A 430 -106.72 56.32 -13.03
CA LEU A 430 -105.70 57.37 -13.05
C LEU A 430 -106.01 58.57 -13.97
N GLY A 431 -107.04 58.47 -14.82
CA GLY A 431 -107.32 59.46 -15.87
C GLY A 431 -106.43 59.25 -17.11
N ASP A 432 -106.71 60.03 -18.16
CA ASP A 432 -106.16 59.78 -19.50
C ASP A 432 -104.78 60.46 -19.69
N ASP A 433 -103.70 59.69 -19.50
CA ASP A 433 -102.36 60.13 -19.91
C ASP A 433 -102.14 59.85 -21.41
N GLN A 434 -101.78 60.88 -22.17
CA GLN A 434 -101.52 60.81 -23.62
C GLN A 434 -100.22 60.06 -23.99
N ALA A 435 -99.65 59.27 -23.08
CA ALA A 435 -98.44 58.50 -23.28
C ALA A 435 -98.74 57.06 -23.71
N LYS A 436 -98.03 56.56 -24.74
CA LYS A 436 -98.10 55.15 -25.18
C LYS A 436 -97.39 54.25 -24.16
N LEU A 437 -98.04 53.98 -23.04
CA LEU A 437 -97.53 53.07 -22.00
C LEU A 437 -97.69 51.60 -22.42
N THR A 438 -96.71 50.78 -22.05
CA THR A 438 -96.75 49.32 -22.27
C THR A 438 -97.70 48.67 -21.26
N THR A 439 -98.29 47.50 -21.57
CA THR A 439 -99.21 46.77 -20.65
C THR A 439 -98.62 46.60 -19.24
N LEU A 440 -97.33 46.27 -19.14
CA LEU A 440 -96.64 46.10 -17.86
C LEU A 440 -96.51 47.42 -17.09
N GLN A 441 -96.23 48.52 -17.79
CA GLN A 441 -96.11 49.84 -17.18
C GLN A 441 -97.48 50.31 -16.66
N MET A 442 -98.55 50.11 -17.43
CA MET A 442 -99.92 50.40 -16.99
C MET A 442 -100.29 49.62 -15.72
N LEU A 443 -99.96 48.32 -15.66
CA LEU A 443 -100.20 47.49 -14.48
C LEU A 443 -99.43 47.99 -13.26
N MET A 444 -98.15 48.33 -13.42
CA MET A 444 -97.31 48.84 -12.34
C MET A 444 -97.88 50.14 -11.74
N TYR A 445 -98.35 51.07 -12.57
CA TYR A 445 -98.99 52.30 -12.06
C TYR A 445 -100.32 52.05 -11.35
N ILE A 446 -101.14 51.10 -11.85
CA ILE A 446 -102.37 50.68 -11.16
C ILE A 446 -102.01 50.11 -9.78
N GLU A 447 -100.98 49.27 -9.71
CA GLU A 447 -100.52 48.65 -8.48
C GLU A 447 -100.06 49.70 -7.46
N THR A 448 -99.21 50.65 -7.85
CA THR A 448 -98.76 51.73 -6.97
C THR A 448 -99.93 52.60 -6.47
N GLN A 449 -100.91 52.91 -7.32
CA GLN A 449 -102.11 53.64 -6.87
C GLN A 449 -102.97 52.82 -5.90
N MET A 450 -103.06 51.52 -6.11
CA MET A 450 -103.76 50.65 -5.18
C MET A 450 -103.07 50.63 -3.81
N GLU A 451 -101.74 50.55 -3.77
CA GLU A 451 -100.96 50.64 -2.53
C GLU A 451 -101.17 52.00 -1.84
N ASP A 452 -101.06 53.12 -2.56
CA ASP A 452 -101.29 54.47 -2.01
C ASP A 452 -102.69 54.63 -1.40
N LEU A 453 -103.70 53.98 -2.00
CA LEU A 453 -105.08 54.02 -1.48
C LEU A 453 -105.23 53.14 -0.24
N LEU A 454 -104.56 51.99 -0.19
CA LEU A 454 -104.56 51.11 0.99
C LEU A 454 -103.88 51.78 2.19
N ASP A 455 -102.73 52.44 1.98
CA ASP A 455 -102.05 53.21 3.02
C ASP A 455 -102.94 54.34 3.57
N LYS A 456 -103.63 55.08 2.68
CA LYS A 456 -104.60 56.11 3.09
C LYS A 456 -105.74 55.52 3.92
N ILE A 457 -106.22 54.32 3.60
CA ILE A 457 -107.26 53.64 4.38
C ILE A 457 -106.76 53.30 5.79
N GLU A 458 -105.51 52.85 5.92
CA GLU A 458 -104.93 52.47 7.22
C GLU A 458 -104.74 53.68 8.16
N THR A 459 -104.49 54.87 7.62
CA THR A 459 -104.38 56.11 8.43
C THR A 459 -105.72 56.64 8.97
N ILE A 460 -106.86 56.17 8.46
CA ILE A 460 -108.18 56.67 8.89
C ILE A 460 -108.55 56.05 10.24
N PRO A 461 -108.97 56.83 11.25
CA PRO A 461 -109.36 56.31 12.55
C PRO A 461 -110.43 55.22 12.46
N SER A 462 -110.21 54.08 13.14
CA SER A 462 -111.05 52.87 13.10
C SER A 462 -112.56 53.14 13.25
N LYS A 463 -112.97 54.10 14.11
CA LYS A 463 -114.39 54.46 14.27
C LYS A 463 -115.03 55.10 13.03
N LYS A 464 -114.26 55.87 12.25
CA LYS A 464 -114.75 56.45 10.98
C LYS A 464 -114.75 55.40 9.86
N LEU A 465 -113.75 54.51 9.87
CA LEU A 465 -113.64 53.42 8.92
C LEU A 465 -114.83 52.45 9.06
N GLU A 466 -115.19 52.06 10.29
CA GLU A 466 -116.31 51.17 10.56
C GLU A 466 -117.66 51.76 10.11
N VAL A 467 -117.83 53.08 10.23
CA VAL A 467 -119.03 53.78 9.74
C VAL A 467 -119.06 53.82 8.21
N ALA A 468 -117.92 54.10 7.56
CA ALA A 468 -117.80 54.11 6.11
C ALA A 468 -118.01 52.71 5.51
N GLU A 469 -117.46 51.67 6.14
CA GLU A 469 -117.66 50.27 5.79
C GLU A 469 -119.13 49.88 5.93
N LYS A 470 -119.77 50.17 7.06
CA LYS A 470 -121.22 49.93 7.26
C LYS A 470 -122.07 50.66 6.22
N LEU A 471 -121.67 51.85 5.76
CA LEU A 471 -122.35 52.59 4.69
C LEU A 471 -122.15 51.93 3.32
N LYS A 472 -120.92 51.54 2.97
CA LYS A 472 -120.61 50.87 1.70
C LYS A 472 -121.24 49.47 1.63
N ASP A 473 -121.28 48.75 2.74
CA ASP A 473 -121.98 47.46 2.84
C ASP A 473 -123.51 47.62 2.76
N LYS A 474 -124.06 48.72 3.29
CA LYS A 474 -125.47 49.06 3.07
C LYS A 474 -125.70 49.37 1.58
N GLU A 475 -124.87 50.19 0.95
CA GLU A 475 -124.95 50.51 -0.48
C GLU A 475 -124.85 49.24 -1.35
N ARG A 476 -123.88 48.36 -1.07
CA ARG A 476 -123.68 47.09 -1.77
C ARG A 476 -124.91 46.18 -1.64
N ARG A 477 -125.47 46.05 -0.43
CA ARG A 477 -126.70 45.28 -0.21
C ARG A 477 -127.90 45.89 -0.94
N VAL A 478 -128.00 47.21 -0.98
CA VAL A 478 -129.04 47.91 -1.75
C VAL A 478 -128.87 47.65 -3.24
N ARG A 479 -127.68 47.86 -3.83
CA ARG A 479 -127.42 47.54 -5.25
C ARG A 479 -127.71 46.08 -5.59
N LEU A 480 -127.35 45.15 -4.72
CA LEU A 480 -127.62 43.72 -4.95
C LEU A 480 -129.13 43.43 -4.93
N ARG A 481 -129.88 44.07 -4.02
CA ARG A 481 -131.35 43.98 -3.99
C ARG A 481 -131.97 44.65 -5.21
N GLU A 482 -131.51 45.84 -5.59
CA GLU A 482 -131.98 46.56 -6.77
C GLU A 482 -131.72 45.76 -8.05
N GLU A 483 -130.53 45.18 -8.22
CA GLU A 483 -130.22 44.34 -9.38
C GLU A 483 -131.07 43.07 -9.37
N LYS A 484 -131.31 42.45 -8.20
CA LYS A 484 -132.23 41.30 -8.10
C LYS A 484 -133.67 41.68 -8.42
N MET A 485 -134.14 42.84 -7.94
CA MET A 485 -135.47 43.38 -8.27
C MET A 485 -135.56 43.74 -9.75
N ARG A 486 -134.48 44.26 -10.36
CA ARG A 486 -134.38 44.57 -11.78
C ARG A 486 -134.43 43.30 -12.61
N GLN A 487 -133.68 42.26 -12.24
CA GLN A 487 -133.74 40.95 -12.88
C GLN A 487 -135.13 40.32 -12.74
N GLN A 488 -135.76 40.42 -11.57
CA GLN A 488 -137.14 39.95 -11.39
C GLN A 488 -138.13 40.75 -12.24
N LYS A 489 -137.97 42.08 -12.33
CA LYS A 489 -138.82 42.93 -13.17
C LYS A 489 -138.63 42.64 -14.65
N ILE A 490 -137.38 42.48 -15.12
CA ILE A 490 -137.07 42.04 -16.49
C ILE A 490 -137.72 40.69 -16.75
N HIS A 491 -137.63 39.74 -15.81
CA HIS A 491 -138.24 38.43 -15.97
C HIS A 491 -139.79 38.51 -15.97
N GLN A 492 -140.39 39.37 -15.14
CA GLN A 492 -141.84 39.63 -15.16
C GLN A 492 -142.29 40.32 -16.45
N GLU A 493 -141.56 41.33 -16.92
CA GLU A 493 -141.79 42.02 -18.18
C GLU A 493 -141.60 41.08 -19.36
N GLU A 494 -140.58 40.21 -19.35
CA GLU A 494 -140.37 39.18 -20.37
C GLU A 494 -141.51 38.15 -20.36
N ARG A 495 -142.01 37.76 -19.18
CA ARG A 495 -143.19 36.90 -19.05
C ARG A 495 -144.45 37.57 -19.59
N LEU A 496 -144.69 38.84 -19.24
CA LEU A 496 -145.81 39.63 -19.72
C LEU A 496 -145.71 39.87 -21.23
N ARG A 497 -144.52 40.17 -21.75
CA ARG A 497 -144.23 40.32 -23.17
C ARG A 497 -144.46 39.04 -23.93
N ARG A 498 -143.95 37.89 -23.44
CA ARG A 498 -144.26 36.57 -24.02
C ARG A 498 -145.75 36.22 -23.94
N ALA A 499 -146.46 36.66 -22.91
CA ALA A 499 -147.91 36.47 -22.80
C ALA A 499 -148.69 37.36 -23.79
N MET A 500 -148.30 38.63 -23.95
CA MET A 500 -148.83 39.56 -24.95
C MET A 500 -148.50 39.10 -26.37
N GLU A 501 -147.28 38.64 -26.65
CA GLU A 501 -146.90 38.02 -27.92
C GLU A 501 -147.72 36.74 -28.17
N ARG A 502 -148.04 35.93 -27.16
CA ARG A 502 -148.98 34.81 -27.32
C ARG A 502 -150.42 35.26 -27.57
N ALA A 503 -150.85 36.39 -27.02
CA ALA A 503 -152.20 36.92 -27.21
C ALA A 503 -152.35 37.64 -28.56
N GLN A 504 -151.28 38.26 -29.07
CA GLN A 504 -151.20 38.92 -30.38
C GLN A 504 -150.76 37.97 -31.51
N ALA A 505 -150.13 36.84 -31.18
CA ALA A 505 -149.89 35.78 -32.15
C ALA A 505 -151.23 35.29 -32.67
N ASP A 506 -151.43 35.40 -33.98
CA ASP A 506 -152.62 34.91 -34.66
C ASP A 506 -152.90 33.48 -34.22
N ALA A 507 -154.15 33.22 -33.80
CA ALA A 507 -154.58 31.89 -33.42
C ALA A 507 -154.19 30.90 -34.53
N LYS A 508 -153.26 29.99 -34.22
CA LYS A 508 -152.70 29.04 -35.19
C LYS A 508 -153.85 28.24 -35.81
N LYS A 509 -154.23 28.57 -37.06
CA LYS A 509 -155.35 27.94 -37.75
C LYS A 509 -154.99 26.48 -38.02
N THR A 510 -155.66 25.57 -37.33
CA THR A 510 -155.49 24.13 -37.54
C THR A 510 -156.13 23.75 -38.88
N THR A 511 -155.32 23.58 -39.92
CA THR A 511 -155.75 22.98 -41.19
C THR A 511 -155.77 21.47 -41.01
N GLY A 512 -156.91 20.91 -40.64
CA GLY A 512 -157.09 19.46 -40.48
C GLY A 512 -158.23 19.09 -39.53
N ARG A 513 -158.86 17.94 -39.79
CA ARG A 513 -160.01 17.42 -39.03
C ARG A 513 -159.70 17.37 -37.53
N ARG A 514 -160.57 17.99 -36.73
CA ARG A 514 -160.47 18.06 -35.27
C ARG A 514 -160.39 16.64 -34.68
N LEU A 515 -159.28 16.34 -33.99
CA LEU A 515 -159.05 15.04 -33.35
C LEU A 515 -160.06 14.86 -32.21
N VAL A 516 -160.93 13.85 -32.33
CA VAL A 516 -161.85 13.45 -31.27
C VAL A 516 -161.07 12.59 -30.29
N PHE A 517 -160.87 13.09 -29.06
CA PHE A 517 -160.29 12.31 -27.97
C PHE A 517 -161.23 11.14 -27.63
N ARG A 518 -160.68 9.93 -27.62
CA ARG A 518 -161.34 8.76 -27.07
C ARG A 518 -160.82 8.62 -25.63
N SER A 519 -161.72 8.85 -24.67
CA SER A 519 -161.56 8.84 -23.20
C SER A 519 -160.97 10.09 -22.54
N ASP A 520 -161.72 10.59 -21.54
CA ASP A 520 -161.30 11.65 -20.62
C ASP A 520 -160.33 11.07 -19.56
N PRO A 521 -159.11 11.63 -19.40
CA PRO A 521 -158.16 11.20 -18.38
C PRO A 521 -158.64 11.60 -16.97
N PRO A 522 -158.30 10.81 -15.93
CA PRO A 522 -158.92 10.89 -14.61
C PRO A 522 -158.71 12.23 -13.91
N ALA A 523 -159.75 12.68 -13.20
CA ALA A 523 -159.76 13.91 -12.40
C ALA A 523 -158.59 13.91 -11.40
N THR A 524 -157.59 14.76 -11.66
CA THR A 524 -156.51 15.02 -10.73
C THR A 524 -157.02 15.95 -9.64
N LYS A 525 -156.94 15.46 -8.40
CA LYS A 525 -157.38 16.14 -7.18
C LYS A 525 -156.74 17.53 -7.08
N PRO A 526 -157.43 18.56 -6.53
CA PRO A 526 -156.78 19.83 -6.21
C PRO A 526 -155.64 19.54 -5.23
N ARG A 527 -154.42 19.93 -5.61
CA ARG A 527 -153.27 19.91 -4.72
C ARG A 527 -153.56 20.92 -3.63
N ILE A 528 -153.88 20.41 -2.44
CA ILE A 528 -153.93 21.19 -1.20
C ILE A 528 -152.56 21.88 -1.10
N GLU A 529 -152.58 23.21 -1.04
CA GLU A 529 -151.41 24.03 -0.76
C GLU A 529 -150.85 23.56 0.59
N LYS A 530 -149.57 23.18 0.63
CA LYS A 530 -148.91 22.88 1.89
C LYS A 530 -148.84 24.19 2.68
N ASP A 531 -149.56 24.28 3.79
CA ASP A 531 -149.54 25.42 4.71
C ASP A 531 -148.09 25.75 5.13
N GLU A 532 -147.77 27.05 5.30
CA GLU A 532 -146.42 27.56 5.59
C GLU A 532 -145.75 26.88 6.80
N ASP A 533 -146.55 26.42 7.76
CA ASP A 533 -146.12 25.67 8.95
C ASP A 533 -145.41 24.34 8.61
N THR A 534 -145.74 23.72 7.47
CA THR A 534 -145.07 22.48 7.02
C THR A 534 -143.71 22.74 6.38
N ILE A 535 -143.51 23.94 5.83
CA ILE A 535 -142.23 24.37 5.26
C ILE A 535 -141.30 24.85 6.38
N GLU A 536 -141.82 25.47 7.44
CA GLU A 536 -141.04 25.82 8.63
C GLU A 536 -140.59 24.59 9.42
N LYS A 537 -141.42 23.54 9.55
CA LYS A 537 -140.99 22.26 10.13
C LYS A 537 -139.90 21.55 9.30
N GLU A 538 -140.01 21.53 7.96
CA GLU A 538 -138.95 20.98 7.10
C GLU A 538 -137.64 21.80 7.20
N LYS A 539 -137.72 23.10 7.50
CA LYS A 539 -136.54 23.98 7.72
C LYS A 539 -135.93 23.81 9.12
N GLU A 540 -136.73 23.61 10.17
CA GLU A 540 -136.23 23.30 11.51
C GLU A 540 -135.58 21.91 11.56
N GLU A 541 -136.16 20.90 10.90
CA GLU A 541 -135.57 19.55 10.80
C GLU A 541 -134.27 19.56 9.99
N ALA A 542 -134.18 20.38 8.93
CA ALA A 542 -132.94 20.56 8.17
C ALA A 542 -131.86 21.35 8.95
N ALA A 543 -132.26 22.32 9.79
CA ALA A 543 -131.33 23.00 10.69
C ALA A 543 -130.80 22.05 11.77
N TYR A 544 -131.64 21.17 12.32
CA TYR A 544 -131.25 20.19 13.33
C TYR A 544 -130.29 19.12 12.79
N PHE A 545 -130.43 18.70 11.52
CA PHE A 545 -129.59 17.65 10.93
C PHE A 545 -128.24 18.12 10.37
N PHE A 546 -128.11 19.40 10.00
CA PHE A 546 -126.92 19.92 9.29
C PHE A 546 -126.14 21.00 10.05
N SER A 547 -126.48 21.29 11.31
CA SER A 547 -125.62 22.06 12.21
C SER A 547 -125.26 21.25 13.46
N GLN A 548 -124.22 20.45 13.36
CA GLN A 548 -123.31 20.14 14.47
C GLN A 548 -121.89 20.52 14.07
#